data_AF-A0A661JBT8-F1
#
_entry.id   AF-A0A661JBT8-F1
#
_cell.length_a   1.000
_cell.length_b   1.000
_cell.length_c   1.000
_cell.angle_alpha   90.00
_cell.angle_beta   90.00
_cell.angle_gamma   90.00
#
_symmetry.space_group_name_H-M   'P 1'
#
loop_
_entity.id
_entity.type
_entity.pdbx_description
1 polymer ?
#
loop_
_entity_poly.entity_id
_entity_poly.type
_entity_poly.pdbx_seq_one_letter_code
_entity_poly.pdbx_strand_id
1 'polypeptide(L)'
;MQIALAIQRHNQGQKKNKGKTILIFDEQRDFENTVEDLIAQPPEFTDVFYGYQAKNKGRLDQIIDTAYFVKSHHSYLIQTADTVAFVSRLYLQLTVYGMQESYSRELNRIQEWFDMIRGRLIPRTHVYPNGSDDIFKFYRSAAPHDMPF
;
A
#
# COMPACT_ATOMS: atom_id res chain seq x y z
N MET A 1 -9.03 -3.44 2.05
CA MET A 1 -8.96 -4.10 0.73
C MET A 1 -7.98 -3.45 -0.27
N GLN A 2 -8.01 -2.13 -0.50
CA GLN A 2 -7.16 -1.48 -1.53
C GLN A 2 -5.66 -1.82 -1.43
N ILE A 3 -5.10 -1.86 -0.22
CA ILE A 3 -3.70 -2.22 0.03
C ILE A 3 -3.38 -3.61 -0.52
N ALA A 4 -4.21 -4.61 -0.22
CA ALA A 4 -4.06 -5.97 -0.74
C ALA A 4 -4.11 -6.00 -2.27
N LEU A 5 -5.03 -5.27 -2.89
CA LEU A 5 -5.15 -5.20 -4.35
C LEU A 5 -3.92 -4.56 -5.02
N ALA A 6 -3.40 -3.48 -4.42
CA ALA A 6 -2.20 -2.82 -4.92
C ALA A 6 -0.96 -3.75 -4.82
N ILE A 7 -0.82 -4.46 -3.70
CA ILE A 7 0.26 -5.44 -3.49
C ILE A 7 0.13 -6.61 -4.47
N GLN A 8 -1.07 -7.18 -4.61
CA GLN A 8 -1.36 -8.25 -5.57
C GLN A 8 -0.94 -7.84 -6.98
N ARG A 9 -1.42 -6.68 -7.45
CA ARG A 9 -1.12 -6.16 -8.79
C ARG A 9 0.37 -5.90 -8.98
N HIS A 10 1.03 -5.31 -7.99
CA HIS A 10 2.46 -5.02 -8.04
C HIS A 10 3.29 -6.31 -8.12
N ASN A 11 2.96 -7.30 -7.30
CA ASN A 11 3.70 -8.55 -7.19
C ASN A 11 3.44 -9.51 -8.37
N GLN A 12 2.28 -9.41 -9.03
CA GLN A 12 1.98 -10.19 -10.24
C GLN A 12 2.94 -9.87 -11.39
N GLY A 13 3.46 -8.64 -11.46
CA GLY A 13 4.46 -8.24 -12.45
C GLY A 13 5.88 -8.75 -12.18
N GLN A 14 6.15 -9.34 -11.01
CA GLN A 14 7.48 -9.77 -10.62
C GLN A 14 7.80 -11.18 -11.12
N LYS A 15 8.94 -11.32 -11.80
CA LYS A 15 9.42 -12.61 -12.30
C LYS A 15 9.86 -13.51 -11.14
N LYS A 16 9.60 -14.82 -11.25
CA LYS A 16 9.99 -15.86 -10.27
C LYS A 16 9.38 -15.66 -8.86
N ASN A 17 8.25 -14.97 -8.75
CA ASN A 17 7.52 -14.85 -7.50
C ASN A 17 6.66 -16.11 -7.25
N LYS A 18 6.67 -16.62 -6.01
CA LYS A 18 5.85 -17.77 -5.59
C LYS A 18 4.53 -17.36 -4.93
N GLY A 19 4.26 -16.06 -4.82
CA GLY A 19 3.07 -15.54 -4.16
C GLY A 19 3.10 -15.77 -2.66
N LYS A 20 4.20 -15.35 -2.02
CA LYS A 20 4.44 -15.54 -0.58
C LYS A 20 4.51 -14.19 0.13
N THR A 21 3.58 -13.30 -0.17
CA THR A 21 3.50 -12.00 0.51
C THR A 21 2.63 -12.12 1.75
N ILE A 22 3.19 -11.75 2.89
CA ILE A 22 2.47 -11.65 4.15
C ILE A 22 2.03 -10.20 4.32
N LEU A 23 0.76 -10.00 4.65
CA LEU A 23 0.24 -8.70 5.05
C LEU A 23 0.28 -8.60 6.57
N ILE A 24 0.89 -7.53 7.07
CA ILE A 24 0.97 -7.24 8.50
C ILE A 24 0.41 -5.84 8.71
N PHE A 25 -0.58 -5.74 9.58
CA PHE A 25 -1.24 -4.50 9.96
C PHE A 25 -1.02 -4.24 11.46
N ASP A 26 -1.08 -2.97 11.85
CA ASP A 26 -1.18 -2.64 13.27
C ASP A 26 -2.53 -3.11 13.82
N GLU A 27 -2.57 -3.48 15.10
CA GLU A 27 -3.76 -4.00 15.76
C GLU A 27 -4.92 -2.98 15.68
N GLN A 28 -6.07 -3.41 15.13
CA GLN A 28 -7.26 -2.59 14.98
C GLN A 28 -8.53 -3.42 15.19
N ARG A 29 -9.13 -3.30 16.39
CA ARG A 29 -10.21 -4.19 16.85
C ARG A 29 -11.47 -4.20 15.98
N ASP A 30 -11.76 -3.10 15.29
CA ASP A 30 -13.08 -2.93 14.65
C ASP A 30 -13.16 -3.56 13.24
N PHE A 31 -12.02 -3.82 12.58
CA PHE A 31 -12.01 -4.23 11.16
C PHE A 31 -11.13 -5.44 10.84
N GLU A 32 -10.43 -5.98 11.82
CA GLU A 32 -9.58 -7.17 11.71
C GLU A 32 -10.26 -8.32 10.95
N ASN A 33 -11.35 -8.85 11.52
CA ASN A 33 -12.08 -9.97 10.93
C ASN A 33 -12.57 -9.67 9.51
N THR A 34 -13.06 -8.46 9.26
CA THR A 34 -13.53 -8.06 7.92
C THR A 34 -12.40 -8.05 6.90
N VAL A 35 -11.20 -7.59 7.27
CA VAL A 35 -10.05 -7.58 6.37
C VAL A 35 -9.56 -9.00 6.12
N GLU A 36 -9.48 -9.85 7.15
CA GLU A 36 -9.13 -11.26 7.01
C GLU A 36 -10.11 -12.00 6.08
N ASP A 37 -11.41 -11.84 6.31
CA ASP A 37 -12.47 -12.44 5.49
C ASP A 37 -12.36 -11.99 4.02
N LEU A 38 -12.12 -10.70 3.77
CA LEU A 38 -11.96 -10.16 2.41
C LEU A 38 -10.69 -10.67 1.71
N ILE A 39 -9.64 -11.04 2.45
CA ILE A 39 -8.42 -11.61 1.88
C ILE A 39 -8.60 -13.11 1.62
N ALA A 40 -9.21 -13.84 2.56
CA ALA A 40 -9.48 -15.26 2.45
C ALA A 40 -10.53 -15.57 1.36
N GLN A 41 -11.53 -14.69 1.22
CA GLN A 41 -12.62 -14.81 0.24
C GLN A 41 -12.78 -13.50 -0.56
N PRO A 42 -11.84 -13.22 -1.50
CA PRO A 42 -11.88 -11.97 -2.27
C PRO A 42 -13.14 -11.89 -3.15
N PRO A 43 -13.91 -10.80 -3.09
CA PRO A 43 -15.06 -10.60 -3.97
C PRO A 43 -14.67 -10.57 -5.46
N GLU A 44 -15.58 -10.93 -6.35
CA GLU A 44 -15.30 -11.01 -7.79
C GLU A 44 -14.92 -9.67 -8.43
N PHE A 45 -15.42 -8.55 -7.88
CA PHE A 45 -15.06 -7.23 -8.38
C PHE A 45 -13.55 -6.97 -8.30
N THR A 46 -12.82 -7.70 -7.46
CA THR A 46 -11.38 -7.54 -7.30
C THR A 46 -10.61 -7.93 -8.56
N ASP A 47 -11.19 -8.77 -9.41
CA ASP A 47 -10.56 -9.31 -10.62
C ASP A 47 -10.17 -8.22 -11.61
N VAL A 48 -10.83 -7.06 -11.58
CA VAL A 48 -10.46 -5.94 -12.46
C VAL A 48 -9.12 -5.31 -12.05
N PHE A 49 -8.74 -5.38 -10.77
CA PHE A 49 -7.53 -4.72 -10.25
C PHE A 49 -6.23 -5.35 -10.69
N TYR A 50 -6.24 -6.62 -11.05
CA TYR A 50 -5.06 -7.38 -11.43
C TYR A 50 -5.41 -8.27 -12.61
N GLY A 51 -4.44 -8.86 -13.29
CA GLY A 51 -4.72 -9.73 -14.43
C GLY A 51 -5.24 -11.08 -13.96
N TYR A 52 -6.39 -11.15 -13.27
CA TYR A 52 -6.95 -12.42 -12.83
C TYR A 52 -7.21 -13.32 -14.05
N GLN A 53 -6.73 -14.55 -13.97
CA GLN A 53 -6.96 -15.57 -14.97
C GLN A 53 -7.48 -16.80 -14.27
N ALA A 54 -8.74 -17.16 -14.50
CA ALA A 54 -9.41 -18.29 -13.84
C ALA A 54 -8.67 -19.64 -13.99
N LYS A 55 -7.75 -19.76 -14.96
CA LYS A 55 -6.90 -20.94 -15.17
C LYS A 55 -5.70 -21.03 -14.22
N ASN A 56 -5.36 -19.96 -13.50
CA ASN A 56 -4.16 -19.83 -12.68
C ASN A 56 -4.53 -19.43 -11.23
N LYS A 57 -4.52 -20.41 -10.31
CA LYS A 57 -4.62 -20.23 -8.84
C LYS A 57 -5.84 -19.39 -8.37
N GLY A 58 -6.06 -19.33 -7.06
CA GLY A 58 -7.16 -18.57 -6.46
C GLY A 58 -7.05 -17.05 -6.72
N ARG A 59 -8.10 -16.30 -6.36
CA ARG A 59 -8.00 -14.82 -6.29
C ARG A 59 -6.95 -14.42 -5.25
N LEU A 60 -6.32 -13.27 -5.44
CA LEU A 60 -5.20 -12.78 -4.60
C LEU A 60 -4.02 -13.76 -4.44
N ASP A 61 -3.65 -14.49 -5.49
CA ASP A 61 -2.60 -15.53 -5.45
C ASP A 61 -1.17 -15.08 -5.10
N GLN A 62 -0.92 -13.77 -4.95
CA GLN A 62 0.38 -13.25 -4.49
C GLN A 62 0.45 -13.08 -2.97
N ILE A 63 -0.70 -13.09 -2.30
CA ILE A 63 -0.86 -12.87 -0.88
C ILE A 63 -1.19 -14.21 -0.23
N ILE A 64 -0.58 -14.48 0.92
CA ILE A 64 -1.02 -15.60 1.77
C ILE A 64 -2.46 -15.29 2.22
N ASP A 65 -3.31 -16.30 2.29
CA ASP A 65 -4.77 -16.25 2.50
C ASP A 65 -5.24 -15.60 3.81
N THR A 66 -4.37 -14.89 4.53
CA THR A 66 -4.66 -14.17 5.75
C THR A 66 -3.82 -12.89 5.89
N ALA A 67 -4.26 -12.01 6.78
CA ALA A 67 -3.50 -10.87 7.26
C ALA A 67 -3.20 -11.06 8.75
N TYR A 68 -2.05 -10.58 9.20
CA TYR A 68 -1.67 -10.62 10.60
C TYR A 68 -1.79 -9.23 11.21
N PHE A 69 -2.43 -9.16 12.38
CA PHE A 69 -2.56 -7.93 13.14
C PHE A 69 -1.69 -8.03 14.39
N VAL A 70 -0.81 -7.05 14.57
CA VAL A 70 0.21 -7.09 15.60
C VAL A 70 0.25 -5.78 16.36
N LYS A 71 0.31 -5.88 17.69
CA LYS A 71 0.53 -4.73 18.58
C LYS A 71 1.81 -3.99 18.24
N SER A 72 1.69 -2.71 17.87
CA SER A 72 2.79 -1.79 17.55
C SER A 72 3.96 -1.79 18.54
N HIS A 73 3.69 -1.84 19.85
CA HIS A 73 4.73 -1.78 20.90
C HIS A 73 5.65 -3.02 20.95
N HIS A 74 5.29 -4.11 20.28
CA HIS A 74 6.10 -5.33 20.21
C HIS A 74 6.61 -5.67 18.80
N SER A 75 6.32 -4.84 17.80
CA SER A 75 6.68 -5.12 16.40
C SER A 75 7.59 -4.06 15.80
N TYR A 76 8.87 -4.41 15.63
CA TYR A 76 9.83 -3.58 14.88
C TYR A 76 9.39 -3.31 13.45
N LEU A 77 8.59 -4.21 12.85
CA LEU A 77 8.08 -4.02 11.49
C LEU A 77 7.03 -2.91 11.44
N ILE A 78 6.12 -2.85 12.41
CA ILE A 78 5.13 -1.77 12.52
C ILE A 78 5.83 -0.43 12.75
N GLN A 79 6.81 -0.38 13.66
CA GLN A 79 7.62 0.83 13.87
C GLN A 79 8.37 1.29 12.60
N THR A 80 8.84 0.33 11.80
CA THR A 80 9.47 0.63 10.50
C THR A 80 8.43 1.21 9.53
N ALA A 81 7.23 0.63 9.46
CA ALA A 81 6.14 1.16 8.63
C ALA A 81 5.73 2.57 9.05
N ASP A 82 5.61 2.83 10.36
CA ASP A 82 5.32 4.16 10.90
C ASP A 82 6.40 5.17 10.56
N THR A 83 7.68 4.77 10.62
CA THR A 83 8.80 5.63 10.24
C THR A 83 8.74 5.98 8.75
N VAL A 84 8.48 4.99 7.89
CA VAL A 84 8.31 5.21 6.44
C VAL A 84 7.13 6.13 6.16
N ALA A 85 5.99 5.93 6.84
CA ALA A 85 4.80 6.76 6.71
C ALA A 85 5.07 8.20 7.18
N PHE A 86 5.76 8.37 8.31
CA PHE A 86 6.15 9.67 8.86
C PHE A 86 7.04 10.45 7.89
N VAL A 87 8.13 9.84 7.41
CA VAL A 87 9.07 10.47 6.46
C VAL A 87 8.35 10.84 5.16
N SER A 88 7.54 9.93 4.62
CA SER A 88 6.77 10.18 3.40
C SER A 88 5.78 11.32 3.57
N ARG A 89 5.04 11.34 4.70
CA ARG A 89 4.08 12.40 5.02
C ARG A 89 4.77 13.76 5.14
N LEU A 90 5.86 13.83 5.92
CA LEU A 90 6.55 15.10 6.16
C LEU A 90 7.20 15.63 4.87
N TYR A 91 7.77 14.75 4.05
CA TYR A 91 8.28 15.11 2.73
C TYR A 91 7.18 15.76 1.88
N LEU A 92 5.99 15.16 1.79
CA LEU A 92 4.85 15.74 1.06
C LEU A 92 4.39 17.06 1.66
N GLN A 93 4.35 17.19 2.99
CA GLN A 93 3.94 18.44 3.63
C GLN A 93 4.86 19.60 3.24
N LEU A 94 6.18 19.39 3.26
CA LEU A 94 7.17 20.42 2.96
C LEU A 94 7.28 20.71 1.45
N THR A 95 7.13 19.70 0.60
CA THR A 95 7.36 19.84 -0.86
C THR A 95 6.11 20.14 -1.67
N VAL A 96 4.97 19.57 -1.28
CA VAL A 96 3.72 19.63 -2.04
C VAL A 96 2.71 20.57 -1.39
N TYR A 97 2.53 20.47 -0.08
CA TYR A 97 1.52 21.25 0.63
C TYR A 97 2.04 22.59 1.18
N GLY A 98 3.28 22.97 0.85
CA GLY A 98 3.85 24.28 1.17
C GLY A 98 4.04 24.55 2.66
N MET A 99 4.11 23.51 3.49
CA MET A 99 4.43 23.66 4.91
C MET A 99 5.84 24.24 5.07
N GLN A 100 5.99 25.19 5.99
CA GLN A 100 7.28 25.79 6.28
C GLN A 100 8.14 24.86 7.14
N GLU A 101 9.46 24.94 6.98
CA GLU A 101 10.39 24.23 7.86
C GLU A 101 10.22 24.70 9.31
N SER A 102 10.20 23.74 10.23
CA SER A 102 10.18 23.97 11.67
C SER A 102 11.58 24.26 12.23
N TYR A 103 12.62 23.81 11.54
CA TYR A 103 14.01 24.10 11.86
C TYR A 103 14.86 24.18 10.59
N SER A 104 15.99 24.89 10.68
CA SER A 104 16.89 25.09 9.55
C SER A 104 17.30 23.77 8.88
N ARG A 105 17.06 23.66 7.57
CA ARG A 105 17.42 22.51 6.71
C ARG A 105 16.62 21.24 6.99
N GLU A 106 15.43 21.38 7.54
CA GLU A 106 14.52 20.25 7.74
C GLU A 106 14.24 19.52 6.42
N LEU A 107 13.91 20.24 5.34
CA LEU A 107 13.59 19.64 4.04
C LEU A 107 14.76 18.82 3.50
N ASN A 108 15.99 19.33 3.58
CA ASN A 108 17.17 18.59 3.14
C ASN A 108 17.30 17.25 3.85
N ARG A 109 17.13 17.24 5.18
CA ARG A 109 17.23 16.02 5.99
C ARG A 109 16.11 15.03 5.67
N ILE A 110 14.87 15.52 5.55
CA ILE A 110 13.71 14.68 5.22
C ILE A 110 13.84 14.12 3.80
N GLN A 111 14.37 14.90 2.85
CA GLN A 111 14.61 14.47 1.49
C GLN A 111 15.64 13.33 1.43
N GLU A 112 16.75 13.42 2.17
CA GLU A 112 17.73 12.33 2.25
C GLU A 112 17.09 11.01 2.71
N TRP A 113 16.29 11.06 3.77
CA TRP A 113 15.57 9.89 4.26
C TRP A 113 14.53 9.39 3.26
N PHE A 114 13.80 10.30 2.62
CA PHE A 114 12.81 9.96 1.62
C PHE A 114 13.46 9.28 0.40
N ASP A 115 14.60 9.77 -0.06
CA ASP A 115 15.36 9.19 -1.18
C ASP A 115 15.82 7.76 -0.89
N MET A 116 16.10 7.43 0.39
CA MET A 116 16.41 6.06 0.80
C MET A 116 15.21 5.10 0.67
N ILE A 117 13.99 5.57 0.92
CA ILE A 117 12.79 4.71 0.95
C ILE A 117 11.98 4.73 -0.35
N ARG A 118 12.03 5.81 -1.14
CA ARG A 118 11.13 6.03 -2.30
C ARG A 118 11.14 4.88 -3.31
N GLY A 119 12.30 4.27 -3.54
CA GLY A 119 12.45 3.16 -4.50
C GLY A 119 11.80 1.85 -4.04
N ARG A 120 11.35 1.76 -2.79
CA ARG A 120 10.68 0.61 -2.18
C ARG A 120 9.18 0.83 -2.00
N LEU A 121 8.68 2.02 -2.30
CA LEU A 121 7.25 2.32 -2.27
C LEU A 121 6.55 1.66 -3.45
N ILE A 122 5.28 1.29 -3.27
CA ILE A 122 4.46 0.76 -4.34
C ILE A 122 4.08 1.92 -5.28
N PRO A 123 4.31 1.81 -6.60
CA PRO A 123 4.00 2.90 -7.51
C PRO A 123 2.51 3.25 -7.56
N ARG A 124 2.18 4.53 -7.72
CA ARG A 124 0.82 5.09 -7.78
C ARG A 124 -0.08 4.35 -8.75
N THR A 125 0.44 3.94 -9.90
CA THR A 125 -0.32 3.22 -10.94
C THR A 125 -0.83 1.86 -10.49
N HIS A 126 -0.24 1.28 -9.43
CA HIS A 126 -0.70 0.05 -8.82
C HIS A 126 -1.72 0.30 -7.71
N VAL A 127 -1.56 1.40 -6.95
CA VAL A 127 -2.49 1.81 -5.89
C VAL A 127 -3.78 2.41 -6.46
N TYR A 128 -3.65 3.19 -7.53
CA TYR A 128 -4.71 3.90 -8.25
C TYR A 128 -4.63 3.56 -9.75
N PRO A 129 -5.15 2.40 -10.17
CA PRO A 129 -5.10 1.99 -11.55
C PRO A 129 -5.82 2.93 -12.50
N ASN A 130 -5.34 2.97 -13.74
CA ASN A 130 -6.07 3.55 -14.86
C ASN A 130 -7.07 2.54 -15.42
N GLY A 131 -8.25 3.03 -15.78
CA GLY A 131 -9.28 2.25 -16.47
C GLY A 131 -10.63 2.96 -16.47
N SER A 132 -11.61 2.37 -17.14
CA SER A 132 -12.97 2.90 -17.28
C SER A 132 -13.94 2.36 -16.22
N ASP A 133 -13.57 1.31 -15.50
CA ASP A 133 -14.40 0.70 -14.45
C ASP A 133 -14.67 1.71 -13.32
N ASP A 134 -15.88 1.66 -12.77
CA ASP A 134 -16.34 2.60 -11.75
C ASP A 134 -15.53 2.48 -10.46
N ILE A 135 -15.02 1.30 -10.14
CA ILE A 135 -14.18 1.13 -8.95
C ILE A 135 -12.85 1.88 -9.07
N PHE A 136 -12.28 1.98 -10.29
CA PHE A 136 -11.08 2.78 -10.51
C PHE A 136 -11.36 4.27 -10.45
N LYS A 137 -12.55 4.70 -10.90
CA LYS A 137 -12.99 6.09 -10.71
C LYS A 137 -13.13 6.40 -9.22
N PHE A 138 -13.75 5.49 -8.45
CA PHE A 138 -13.89 5.62 -7.01
C PHE A 138 -12.54 5.80 -6.31
N TYR A 139 -11.58 4.89 -6.49
CA TYR A 139 -10.27 5.03 -5.82
C TYR A 139 -9.48 6.25 -6.29
N ARG A 140 -9.54 6.62 -7.58
CA ARG A 140 -8.89 7.84 -8.06
C ARG A 140 -9.52 9.10 -7.48
N SER A 141 -10.83 9.11 -7.24
CA SER A 141 -11.51 10.25 -6.59
C SER A 141 -11.05 10.44 -5.14
N ALA A 142 -10.62 9.38 -4.46
CA ALA A 142 -10.03 9.41 -3.13
C ALA A 142 -8.50 9.63 -3.15
N ALA A 143 -7.86 9.67 -4.32
CA ALA A 143 -6.42 9.80 -4.41
C ALA A 143 -5.98 11.23 -4.04
N PRO A 144 -4.86 11.40 -3.31
CA PRO A 144 -4.26 12.71 -3.14
C PRO A 144 -3.93 13.31 -4.52
N HIS A 145 -4.23 14.60 -4.70
CA HIS A 145 -4.04 15.30 -5.98
C HIS A 145 -2.57 15.26 -6.42
N ASP A 146 -1.66 15.44 -5.46
CA ASP A 146 -0.22 15.62 -5.72
C ASP A 146 0.62 14.56 -4.98
N MET A 147 0.40 13.28 -5.31
CA MET A 147 1.28 12.19 -4.83
C MET A 147 2.29 11.84 -5.93
N PRO A 148 3.59 12.11 -5.75
CA PRO A 148 4.61 11.99 -6.79
C PRO A 148 5.14 10.57 -7.01
N PHE A 149 4.65 9.58 -6.26
CA PHE A 149 5.13 8.19 -6.29
C PHE A 149 3.98 7.20 -6.32
#